data_AF-A0A6I4ZSB4-F1
#
_entry.id   AF-A0A6I4ZSB4-F1
#
_cell.length_a   1.000
_cell.length_b   1.000
_cell.length_c   1.000
_cell.angle_alpha   90.00
_cell.angle_beta   90.00
_cell.angle_gamma   90.00
#
_symmetry.space_group_name_H-M   'P 1'
#
loop_
_entity.id
_entity.type
_entity.pdbx_description
1 polymer ?
#
loop_
_entity_poly.entity_id
_entity_poly.type
_entity_poly.pdbx_seq_one_letter_code
_entity_poly.pdbx_strand_id
1 'polypeptide(L)'
;MADVAPTPAEGLAPTQASDRITTLDAIRGVAVLGILAMNAVSFGLEPAAYWNIGAGGIDTWFDWVIGGAGEIFVDQKFMGLFSMLFGAGIVLFFERARDKGRRAGWLSFWRNLLLLVIGILHGALWDGDVLILYAICSIFLIALHRLQAVMLFALGGLVLLGAVALALVVQPTIESAADLGQFWLPEAEVAPDAAD
;
A
#
# COMPACT_ATOMS: atom_id res chain seq x y z
N MET A 1 -0.41 58.98 15.81
CA MET A 1 -1.56 58.06 15.70
C MET A 1 -1.01 56.80 15.07
N ALA A 2 -1.00 55.70 15.84
CA ALA A 2 -0.07 54.58 15.66
C ALA A 2 -0.22 53.87 14.31
N ASP A 3 0.95 53.62 13.71
CA ASP A 3 1.20 52.77 12.56
C ASP A 3 0.80 51.33 12.93
N VAL A 4 -0.23 50.79 12.27
CA VAL A 4 -0.67 49.40 12.44
C VAL A 4 0.30 48.53 11.63
N ALA A 5 1.32 48.02 12.30
CA ALA A 5 2.22 47.05 11.73
C ALA A 5 1.44 45.82 11.22
N PRO A 6 1.80 45.26 10.04
CA PRO A 6 1.20 44.04 9.54
C PRO A 6 1.47 42.88 10.51
N THR A 7 0.43 42.15 10.89
CA THR A 7 0.51 40.93 11.71
C THR A 7 1.53 39.96 11.09
N PRO A 8 2.48 39.41 11.86
CA PRO A 8 3.42 38.42 11.36
C PRO A 8 2.66 37.24 10.77
N ALA A 9 3.05 36.83 9.56
CA ALA A 9 2.52 35.64 8.92
C ALA A 9 2.56 34.47 9.90
N GLU A 10 1.38 33.96 10.31
CA GLU A 10 1.25 32.72 11.07
C GLU A 10 2.01 31.65 10.30
N GLY A 11 3.19 31.33 10.82
CA GLY A 11 4.08 30.35 10.24
C GLY A 11 3.39 29.00 10.13
N LEU A 12 3.98 28.11 9.32
CA LEU A 12 3.56 26.73 9.12
C LEU A 12 3.64 25.93 10.45
N ALA A 13 2.81 26.26 11.44
CA ALA A 13 2.79 25.56 12.70
C ALA A 13 2.34 24.12 12.44
N PRO A 14 3.08 23.12 12.96
CA PRO A 14 2.66 21.72 12.93
C PRO A 14 1.26 21.58 13.54
N THR A 15 0.52 20.56 13.12
CA THR A 15 -0.72 20.20 13.81
C THR A 15 -0.43 19.96 15.29
N GLN A 16 -1.08 20.74 16.15
CA GLN A 16 -1.03 20.60 17.60
C GLN A 16 -1.43 19.16 17.97
N ALA A 17 -0.82 18.58 19.01
CA ALA A 17 -1.08 17.20 19.40
C ALA A 17 -2.56 16.94 19.73
N SER A 18 -3.29 17.97 20.18
CA SER A 18 -4.73 17.95 20.45
C SER A 18 -5.62 17.81 19.22
N ASP A 19 -5.12 18.12 18.01
CA ASP A 19 -5.86 17.98 16.75
C ASP A 19 -5.70 16.57 16.14
N ARG A 20 -4.86 15.69 16.72
CA ARG A 20 -4.58 14.35 16.18
C ARG A 20 -5.60 13.32 16.66
N ILE A 21 -5.98 12.42 15.76
CA ILE A 21 -6.87 11.29 16.07
C ILE A 21 -5.98 10.12 16.50
N THR A 22 -5.70 10.01 17.79
CA THR A 22 -4.78 9.00 18.35
C THR A 22 -5.15 7.58 17.94
N THR A 23 -6.45 7.26 17.88
CA THR A 23 -6.93 5.94 17.44
C THR A 23 -6.54 5.63 15.99
N LEU A 24 -6.60 6.63 15.11
CA LEU A 24 -6.22 6.45 13.70
C LEU A 24 -4.72 6.17 13.58
N ASP A 25 -3.90 6.89 14.35
CA ASP A 25 -2.45 6.71 14.34
C ASP A 25 -2.05 5.36 14.95
N ALA A 26 -2.75 4.89 15.99
CA ALA A 26 -2.53 3.57 16.57
C ALA A 26 -2.84 2.44 15.57
N ILE A 27 -3.99 2.52 14.87
CA ILE A 27 -4.36 1.51 13.87
C ILE A 27 -3.37 1.52 12.69
N ARG A 28 -2.83 2.68 12.30
CA ARG A 28 -1.74 2.74 11.30
C ARG A 28 -0.50 1.99 11.78
N GLY A 29 -0.10 2.19 13.03
CA GLY A 29 1.03 1.47 13.61
C GLY A 29 0.82 -0.05 13.56
N VAL A 30 -0.36 -0.51 13.95
CA VAL A 30 -0.73 -1.93 13.86
C VAL A 30 -0.70 -2.44 12.40
N ALA A 31 -1.20 -1.63 11.45
CA ALA A 31 -1.14 -1.99 10.04
C ALA A 31 0.29 -2.13 9.51
N VAL A 32 1.19 -1.22 9.90
CA VAL A 32 2.60 -1.31 9.54
C VAL A 32 3.27 -2.55 10.15
N LEU A 33 2.93 -2.93 11.40
CA LEU A 33 3.43 -4.16 12.01
C LEU A 33 2.96 -5.42 11.27
N GLY A 34 1.72 -5.44 10.77
CA GLY A 34 1.25 -6.54 9.94
C GLY A 34 1.95 -6.62 8.58
N ILE A 35 2.20 -5.45 7.95
CA ILE A 35 3.00 -5.38 6.71
C ILE A 35 4.43 -5.88 6.96
N LEU A 36 5.02 -5.57 8.11
CA LEU A 36 6.34 -6.07 8.49
C LEU A 36 6.35 -7.60 8.57
N ALA A 37 5.31 -8.22 9.16
CA ALA A 37 5.21 -9.68 9.22
C ALA A 37 5.18 -10.33 7.83
N MET A 38 4.43 -9.74 6.89
CA MET A 38 4.36 -10.20 5.51
C MET A 38 5.72 -10.08 4.79
N ASN A 39 6.42 -8.96 4.99
CA ASN A 39 7.76 -8.78 4.44
C ASN A 39 8.76 -9.76 5.08
N ALA A 40 8.65 -10.04 6.38
CA ALA A 40 9.53 -11.01 7.04
C ALA A 40 9.46 -12.41 6.39
N VAL A 41 8.28 -12.83 5.93
CA VAL A 41 8.11 -14.07 5.14
C VAL A 41 8.82 -13.93 3.78
N SER A 42 8.56 -12.85 3.05
CA SER A 42 9.15 -12.61 1.73
C SER A 42 10.68 -12.49 1.73
N PHE A 43 11.30 -12.03 2.83
CA PHE A 43 12.75 -11.89 2.96
C PHE A 43 13.41 -13.07 3.68
N GLY A 44 12.67 -13.78 4.53
CA GLY A 44 13.22 -14.78 5.44
C GLY A 44 13.11 -16.22 4.93
N LEU A 45 12.24 -16.46 3.94
CA LEU A 45 12.01 -17.78 3.36
C LEU A 45 12.29 -17.79 1.85
N GLU A 46 12.30 -18.98 1.26
CA GLU A 46 12.39 -19.19 -0.19
C GLU A 46 11.28 -18.40 -0.92
N PRO A 47 11.53 -17.77 -2.09
CA PRO A 47 10.52 -16.98 -2.80
C PRO A 47 9.21 -17.74 -3.08
N ALA A 48 9.30 -19.05 -3.36
CA ALA A 48 8.13 -19.91 -3.56
C ALA A 48 7.26 -20.02 -2.29
N ALA A 49 7.84 -19.84 -1.09
CA ALA A 49 7.13 -19.94 0.19
C ALA A 49 6.06 -18.86 0.38
N TYR A 50 6.19 -17.73 -0.32
CA TYR A 50 5.19 -16.67 -0.27
C TYR A 50 3.85 -17.10 -0.90
N TRP A 51 3.89 -17.96 -1.91
CA TRP A 51 2.71 -18.42 -2.65
C TRP A 51 2.34 -19.87 -2.34
N ASN A 52 3.30 -20.65 -1.87
CA ASN A 52 3.14 -22.03 -1.46
C ASN A 52 3.73 -22.22 -0.07
N ILE A 53 2.88 -22.27 0.94
CA ILE A 53 3.30 -22.44 2.34
C ILE A 53 4.20 -23.69 2.52
N GLY A 54 3.94 -24.75 1.76
CA GLY A 54 4.74 -25.99 1.81
C GLY A 54 6.19 -25.83 1.34
N ALA A 55 6.48 -24.83 0.49
CA ALA A 55 7.83 -24.52 0.04
C ALA A 55 8.68 -23.81 1.12
N GLY A 56 8.05 -23.34 2.20
CA GLY A 56 8.72 -22.67 3.32
C GLY A 56 9.41 -23.59 4.33
N GLY A 57 9.49 -24.90 4.06
CA GLY A 57 10.07 -25.87 4.99
C GLY A 57 9.17 -26.13 6.19
N ILE A 58 7.90 -26.49 5.95
CA ILE A 58 6.99 -26.87 7.03
C ILE A 58 7.27 -28.30 7.48
N ASP A 59 7.74 -28.43 8.73
CA ASP A 59 8.01 -29.73 9.36
C ASP A 59 6.94 -30.12 10.40
N THR A 60 6.20 -29.14 10.94
CA THR A 60 5.25 -29.37 12.05
C THR A 60 3.82 -28.91 11.73
N TRP A 61 2.82 -29.55 12.34
CA TRP A 61 1.42 -29.10 12.28
C TRP A 61 1.23 -27.64 12.75
N PHE A 62 2.09 -27.17 13.66
CA PHE A 62 2.05 -25.81 14.18
C PHE A 62 2.47 -24.79 13.12
N ASP A 63 3.42 -25.14 12.26
CA ASP A 63 3.88 -24.28 11.16
C ASP A 63 2.78 -24.14 10.10
N TRP A 64 2.02 -25.21 9.84
CA TRP A 64 0.82 -25.16 9.00
C TRP A 64 -0.24 -24.21 9.56
N VAL A 65 -0.46 -24.22 10.88
CA VAL A 65 -1.43 -23.32 11.52
C VAL A 65 -0.95 -21.88 11.44
N ILE A 66 0.33 -21.61 11.70
CA ILE A 66 0.90 -20.26 11.62
C ILE A 66 0.88 -19.76 10.17
N GLY A 67 1.37 -20.54 9.23
CA GLY A 67 1.41 -20.19 7.81
C GLY A 67 0.01 -19.96 7.26
N GLY A 68 -0.93 -20.87 7.54
CA GLY A 68 -2.33 -20.71 7.12
C GLY A 68 -3.02 -19.51 7.76
N ALA A 69 -2.77 -19.24 9.05
CA ALA A 69 -3.29 -18.05 9.71
C ALA A 69 -2.66 -16.76 9.14
N GLY A 70 -1.37 -16.78 8.81
CA GLY A 70 -0.66 -15.70 8.12
C GLY A 70 -1.31 -15.39 6.78
N GLU A 71 -1.53 -16.42 5.96
CA GLU A 71 -2.15 -16.28 4.65
C GLU A 71 -3.59 -15.75 4.75
N ILE A 72 -4.39 -16.27 5.68
CA ILE A 72 -5.80 -15.89 5.80
C ILE A 72 -5.97 -14.50 6.44
N PHE A 73 -5.19 -14.16 7.46
CA PHE A 73 -5.43 -12.96 8.28
C PHE A 73 -4.42 -11.84 8.09
N VAL A 74 -3.21 -12.14 7.64
CA VAL A 74 -2.11 -11.16 7.55
C VAL A 74 -1.87 -10.75 6.12
N ASP A 75 -1.61 -11.70 5.22
CA ASP A 75 -1.19 -11.44 3.85
C ASP A 75 -2.19 -10.56 3.10
N GLN A 76 -1.74 -9.42 2.58
CA GLN A 76 -2.56 -8.36 1.96
C GLN A 76 -3.64 -7.68 2.84
N LYS A 77 -4.06 -8.23 3.98
CA LYS A 77 -5.16 -7.66 4.79
C LYS A 77 -4.68 -6.38 5.47
N PHE A 78 -3.46 -6.40 6.02
CA PHE A 78 -2.85 -5.21 6.62
C PHE A 78 -2.43 -4.16 5.58
N MET A 79 -2.05 -4.56 4.37
CA MET A 79 -1.88 -3.67 3.22
C MET A 79 -3.20 -2.96 2.89
N GLY A 80 -4.31 -3.69 2.82
CA GLY A 80 -5.65 -3.13 2.60
C GLY A 80 -6.06 -2.14 3.70
N LEU A 81 -5.85 -2.50 4.97
CA LEU A 81 -6.08 -1.61 6.10
C LEU A 81 -5.24 -0.33 6.02
N PHE A 82 -3.93 -0.46 5.78
CA PHE A 82 -3.03 0.68 5.63
C PHE A 82 -3.47 1.59 4.47
N SER A 83 -3.86 1.01 3.33
CA SER A 83 -4.33 1.74 2.15
C SER A 83 -5.58 2.59 2.46
N MET A 84 -6.57 2.01 3.15
CA MET A 84 -7.78 2.72 3.56
C MET A 84 -7.45 3.88 4.52
N LEU A 85 -6.61 3.64 5.53
CA LEU A 85 -6.22 4.65 6.51
C LEU A 85 -5.31 5.74 5.92
N PHE A 86 -4.49 5.40 4.94
CA PHE A 86 -3.71 6.35 4.16
C PHE A 86 -4.64 7.27 3.37
N GLY A 87 -5.60 6.70 2.64
CA GLY A 87 -6.56 7.47 1.85
C GLY A 87 -7.41 8.41 2.70
N ALA A 88 -7.98 7.91 3.80
CA ALA A 88 -8.69 8.74 4.78
C ALA A 88 -7.80 9.86 5.35
N GLY A 89 -6.51 9.56 5.59
CA GLY A 89 -5.52 10.54 6.03
C GLY A 89 -5.26 11.66 5.04
N ILE A 90 -5.26 11.36 3.74
CA ILE A 90 -5.08 12.35 2.67
C ILE A 90 -6.28 13.30 2.64
N VAL A 91 -7.50 12.75 2.65
CA VAL A 91 -8.74 13.55 2.62
C VAL A 91 -8.85 14.44 3.86
N LEU A 92 -8.65 13.87 5.06
CA LEU A 92 -8.70 14.62 6.31
C LEU A 92 -7.64 15.73 6.37
N PHE A 93 -6.43 15.46 5.88
CA PHE A 93 -5.38 16.47 5.80
C PHE A 93 -5.77 17.62 4.85
N PHE A 94 -6.32 17.27 3.68
CA PHE A 94 -6.73 18.23 2.67
C PHE A 94 -7.86 19.14 3.18
N GLU A 95 -8.89 18.57 3.82
CA GLU A 95 -10.00 19.32 4.40
C GLU A 95 -9.54 20.26 5.51
N ARG A 96 -8.75 19.76 6.48
CA ARG A 96 -8.19 20.59 7.56
C ARG A 96 -7.33 21.73 7.04
N ALA A 97 -6.56 21.51 5.98
CA ALA A 97 -5.76 22.57 5.37
C ALA A 97 -6.63 23.62 4.67
N ARG A 98 -7.76 23.21 4.06
CA ARG A 98 -8.74 24.14 3.46
C ARG A 98 -9.44 24.97 4.53
N ASP A 99 -9.89 24.34 5.61
CA ASP A 99 -10.61 25.01 6.71
C ASP A 99 -9.73 26.06 7.40
N LYS A 100 -8.42 25.81 7.48
CA LYS A 100 -7.43 26.75 8.01
C LYS A 100 -7.00 27.82 7.00
N GLY A 101 -7.66 27.95 5.84
CA GLY A 101 -7.34 28.95 4.81
C GLY A 101 -5.97 28.77 4.14
N ARG A 102 -5.32 27.61 4.32
CA ARG A 102 -4.00 27.32 3.76
C ARG A 102 -4.14 26.85 2.31
N ARG A 103 -3.05 26.91 1.54
CA ARG A 103 -2.99 26.36 0.17
C ARG A 103 -3.02 24.83 0.20
N ALA A 104 -4.17 24.24 0.52
CA ALA A 104 -4.34 22.81 0.73
C ALA A 104 -3.91 21.96 -0.46
N GLY A 105 -4.22 22.40 -1.68
CA GLY A 105 -3.77 21.73 -2.90
C GLY A 105 -2.25 21.68 -3.01
N TRP A 106 -1.56 22.81 -2.79
CA TRP A 106 -0.10 22.87 -2.80
C TRP A 106 0.54 22.02 -1.71
N LEU A 107 0.00 22.09 -0.49
CA LEU A 107 0.55 21.37 0.66
C LEU A 107 0.37 19.85 0.50
N SER A 108 -0.78 19.41 0.00
CA SER A 108 -1.02 18.00 -0.29
C SER A 108 -0.18 17.52 -1.47
N PHE A 109 -0.04 18.33 -2.52
CA PHE A 109 0.82 18.02 -3.66
C PHE A 109 2.27 17.83 -3.22
N TRP A 110 2.83 18.76 -2.44
CA TRP A 110 4.21 18.66 -1.95
C TRP A 110 4.44 17.43 -1.08
N ARG A 111 3.51 17.14 -0.16
CA ARG A 111 3.56 15.93 0.67
C ARG A 111 3.56 14.66 -0.19
N ASN A 112 2.69 14.59 -1.19
CA ASN A 112 2.56 13.42 -2.06
C ASN A 112 3.75 13.30 -3.02
N LEU A 113 4.34 14.42 -3.44
CA LEU A 113 5.58 14.44 -4.24
C LEU A 113 6.77 13.89 -3.43
N LEU A 114 6.91 14.28 -2.16
CA LEU A 114 7.94 13.71 -1.29
C LEU A 114 7.75 12.20 -1.15
N LEU A 115 6.50 11.75 -0.98
CA LEU A 115 6.18 10.32 -0.90
C LEU A 115 6.54 9.59 -2.20
N LEU A 116 6.28 10.20 -3.36
CA LEU A 116 6.68 9.67 -4.67
C LEU A 116 8.20 9.55 -4.80
N VAL A 117 8.95 10.58 -4.43
CA VAL A 117 10.42 10.57 -4.50
C VAL A 117 11.00 9.48 -3.60
N ILE A 118 10.49 9.35 -2.37
CA ILE A 118 10.87 8.27 -1.46
C ILE A 118 10.53 6.91 -2.08
N GLY A 119 9.35 6.76 -2.68
CA GLY A 119 8.95 5.53 -3.36
C GLY A 119 9.83 5.17 -4.54
N ILE A 120 10.26 6.15 -5.36
CA ILE A 120 11.20 5.91 -6.47
C ILE A 120 12.55 5.43 -5.95
N LEU A 121 13.08 6.07 -4.90
CA LEU A 121 14.34 5.67 -4.29
C LEU A 121 14.24 4.28 -3.65
N HIS A 122 13.09 3.97 -3.03
CA HIS A 122 12.83 2.69 -2.40
C HIS A 122 12.64 1.57 -3.45
N GLY A 123 11.88 1.83 -4.52
CA GLY A 123 11.70 0.90 -5.64
C GLY A 123 12.98 0.64 -6.45
N ALA A 124 13.99 1.52 -6.36
CA ALA A 124 15.32 1.24 -6.90
C ALA A 124 16.13 0.27 -6.04
N LEU A 125 15.75 0.07 -4.78
CA LEU A 125 16.44 -0.80 -3.83
C LEU A 125 15.73 -2.15 -3.65
N TRP A 126 14.41 -2.20 -3.86
CA TRP A 126 13.58 -3.36 -3.57
C TRP A 126 12.34 -3.44 -4.46
N ASP A 127 11.97 -4.67 -4.84
CA ASP A 127 10.75 -4.97 -5.59
C ASP A 127 9.54 -5.11 -4.64
N GLY A 128 8.51 -4.27 -4.83
CA GLY A 128 7.31 -4.26 -4.00
C GLY A 128 7.01 -2.91 -3.34
N ASP A 129 7.48 -1.81 -3.93
CA ASP A 129 7.20 -0.47 -3.43
C ASP A 129 5.71 -0.11 -3.54
N VAL A 130 5.09 0.15 -2.40
CA VAL A 130 3.69 0.62 -2.32
C VAL A 130 3.58 2.14 -2.30
N LEU A 131 4.68 2.85 -2.08
CA LEU A 131 4.69 4.30 -1.91
C LEU A 131 4.37 5.00 -3.23
N ILE A 132 4.97 4.57 -4.35
CA ILE A 132 4.68 5.10 -5.68
C ILE A 132 3.19 4.97 -5.98
N LEU A 133 2.62 3.79 -5.73
CA LEU A 133 1.20 3.53 -5.94
C LEU A 133 0.34 4.48 -5.11
N TYR A 134 0.64 4.63 -3.82
CA TYR A 134 -0.09 5.55 -2.94
C TYR A 134 0.07 7.03 -3.33
N ALA A 135 1.24 7.45 -3.79
CA ALA A 135 1.47 8.79 -4.27
C ALA A 135 0.60 9.10 -5.49
N ILE A 136 0.52 8.18 -6.46
CA ILE A 136 -0.32 8.32 -7.65
C ILE A 136 -1.80 8.31 -7.25
N CYS A 137 -2.24 7.33 -6.47
CA CYS A 137 -3.63 7.22 -6.00
C CYS A 137 -4.10 8.44 -5.21
N SER A 138 -3.21 9.09 -4.46
CA SER A 138 -3.55 10.28 -3.67
C SER A 138 -4.12 11.44 -4.50
N ILE A 139 -3.69 11.58 -5.75
CA ILE A 139 -4.18 12.61 -6.69
C ILE A 139 -5.66 12.35 -7.01
N PHE A 140 -5.97 11.10 -7.35
CA PHE A 140 -7.34 10.67 -7.63
C PHE A 140 -8.23 10.77 -6.39
N LEU A 141 -7.71 10.42 -5.21
CA LEU A 141 -8.46 10.58 -3.96
C LEU A 141 -8.88 12.04 -3.71
N ILE A 142 -7.97 13.00 -3.91
CA ILE A 142 -8.30 14.42 -3.76
C ILE A 142 -9.27 14.90 -4.85
N ALA A 143 -9.20 14.36 -6.07
CA ALA A 143 -10.16 14.70 -7.11
C ALA A 143 -11.57 14.14 -6.84
N LEU A 144 -11.65 12.92 -6.28
CA LEU A 144 -12.88 12.14 -6.18
C LEU A 144 -13.55 12.19 -4.80
N HIS A 145 -12.87 12.66 -3.74
CA HIS A 145 -13.40 12.61 -2.35
C HIS A 145 -14.76 13.30 -2.14
N ARG A 146 -15.16 14.22 -3.05
CA ARG A 146 -16.45 14.92 -2.97
C ARG A 146 -17.60 14.21 -3.68
N LEU A 147 -17.33 13.10 -4.35
CA LEU A 147 -18.37 12.30 -4.99
C LEU A 147 -19.22 11.60 -3.93
N GLN A 148 -20.45 11.28 -4.31
CA GLN A 148 -21.33 10.50 -3.45
C GLN A 148 -20.76 9.09 -3.22
N ALA A 149 -20.99 8.51 -2.05
CA ALA A 149 -20.50 7.19 -1.69
C ALA A 149 -20.85 6.12 -2.74
N VAL A 150 -22.07 6.16 -3.29
CA VAL A 150 -22.52 5.25 -4.35
C VAL A 150 -21.65 5.35 -5.60
N MET A 151 -21.24 6.56 -5.99
CA MET A 151 -20.35 6.76 -7.14
C MET A 151 -18.94 6.24 -6.86
N LEU A 152 -18.45 6.40 -5.63
CA LEU A 152 -17.15 5.85 -5.24
C LEU A 152 -17.14 4.31 -5.25
N PHE A 153 -18.21 3.67 -4.76
CA PHE A 153 -18.38 2.22 -4.86
C PHE A 153 -18.52 1.76 -6.31
N ALA A 154 -19.28 2.48 -7.14
CA ALA A 154 -19.43 2.15 -8.55
C ALA A 154 -18.09 2.27 -9.31
N LEU A 155 -17.31 3.33 -9.06
CA LEU A 155 -16.00 3.52 -9.67
C LEU A 155 -15.00 2.47 -9.18
N GLY A 156 -14.98 2.16 -7.88
CA GLY A 156 -14.14 1.09 -7.33
C GLY A 156 -14.50 -0.27 -7.92
N GLY A 157 -15.79 -0.58 -8.05
CA GLY A 157 -16.27 -1.78 -8.72
C GLY A 157 -15.88 -1.82 -10.20
N LEU A 158 -15.98 -0.70 -10.92
CA LEU A 158 -15.54 -0.61 -12.32
C LEU A 158 -14.03 -0.85 -12.47
N VAL A 159 -13.21 -0.26 -11.60
CA VAL A 159 -11.75 -0.48 -11.60
C VAL A 159 -11.43 -1.95 -11.32
N LEU A 160 -12.10 -2.57 -10.34
CA LEU A 160 -11.93 -3.98 -10.02
C LEU A 160 -12.32 -4.88 -11.21
N LEU A 161 -13.50 -4.66 -11.80
CA LEU A 161 -13.96 -5.42 -12.96
C LEU A 161 -13.04 -5.21 -14.17
N GLY A 162 -12.54 -3.99 -14.37
CA GLY A 162 -11.56 -3.67 -15.40
C GLY A 162 -10.24 -4.41 -15.19
N ALA A 163 -9.75 -4.50 -13.95
CA ALA A 163 -8.55 -5.26 -13.61
C ALA A 163 -8.74 -6.76 -13.86
N VAL A 164 -9.89 -7.33 -13.49
CA VAL A 164 -10.23 -8.74 -13.78
C VAL A 164 -10.32 -8.98 -15.28
N ALA A 165 -11.01 -8.10 -16.03
CA ALA A 165 -11.13 -8.23 -17.48
C ALA A 165 -9.76 -8.13 -18.17
N LEU A 166 -8.91 -7.19 -17.73
CA LEU A 166 -7.55 -7.06 -18.23
C LEU A 166 -6.73 -8.32 -17.95
N ALA A 167 -6.82 -8.88 -16.74
CA ALA A 167 -6.15 -10.13 -16.39
C ALA A 167 -6.58 -11.28 -17.32
N LEU A 168 -7.88 -11.43 -17.59
CA LEU A 168 -8.40 -12.44 -18.52
C LEU A 168 -7.94 -12.24 -19.97
N VAL A 169 -7.73 -11.00 -20.40
CA VAL A 169 -7.24 -10.67 -21.75
C VAL A 169 -5.73 -10.86 -21.88
N VAL A 170 -4.97 -10.56 -20.82
CA VAL A 170 -3.50 -10.69 -20.81
C VAL A 170 -3.07 -12.14 -20.63
N GLN A 171 -3.78 -12.92 -19.82
CA GLN A 171 -3.45 -14.32 -19.54
C GLN A 171 -3.14 -15.18 -20.80
N PRO A 172 -3.90 -15.14 -21.91
CA PRO A 172 -3.55 -15.90 -23.11
C PRO A 172 -2.33 -15.36 -23.90
N THR A 173 -1.88 -14.14 -23.62
CA THR A 173 -0.71 -13.53 -24.31
C THR A 173 0.63 -13.89 -23.67
N ILE A 174 0.61 -14.46 -22.47
CA ILE A 174 1.80 -14.93 -21.78
C ILE A 174 2.09 -16.35 -22.27
N GLU A 175 3.04 -16.50 -23.20
CA GLU A 175 3.62 -17.80 -23.52
C GLU A 175 4.37 -18.31 -22.28
N SER A 176 3.93 -19.42 -21.68
CA SER A 176 4.59 -19.96 -20.49
C SER A 176 5.91 -20.61 -20.93
N ALA A 177 7.02 -19.88 -20.83
CA ALA A 177 8.36 -20.45 -20.96
C ALA A 177 8.66 -21.48 -19.84
N ALA A 178 7.90 -21.42 -18.75
CA ALA A 178 7.87 -22.36 -17.66
C ALA A 178 6.68 -23.32 -17.80
N ASP A 179 6.86 -24.59 -17.48
CA ASP A 179 5.73 -25.51 -17.32
C ASP A 179 4.76 -24.96 -16.24
N LEU A 180 3.46 -25.14 -16.47
CA LEU A 180 2.42 -24.75 -15.51
C LEU A 180 2.73 -25.37 -14.14
N GLY A 181 3.16 -24.55 -13.17
CA GLY A 181 3.48 -25.03 -11.82
C GLY A 181 4.85 -24.63 -11.29
N GLN A 182 5.84 -24.33 -12.14
CA GLN A 182 7.22 -24.08 -11.69
C GLN A 182 7.36 -22.88 -10.73
N PHE A 183 6.48 -21.88 -10.86
CA PHE A 183 6.43 -20.72 -9.94
C PHE A 183 6.10 -21.10 -8.48
N TRP A 184 5.45 -22.25 -8.28
CA TRP A 184 4.98 -22.71 -6.96
C TRP A 184 5.96 -23.69 -6.31
N LEU A 185 7.01 -24.10 -7.03
CA LEU A 185 8.00 -25.07 -6.58
C LEU A 185 9.27 -24.34 -6.09
N PRO A 186 9.96 -24.86 -5.06
CA PRO A 186 11.31 -24.40 -4.72
C PRO A 186 12.26 -24.53 -5.91
N GLU A 187 13.24 -23.64 -6.03
CA GLU A 187 14.23 -23.67 -7.14
C GLU A 187 14.94 -25.02 -7.26
N ALA A 188 15.15 -25.71 -6.13
CA ALA A 188 15.76 -27.04 -6.07
C ALA A 188 14.94 -28.15 -6.75
N GLU A 189 13.61 -28.01 -6.86
CA GLU A 189 12.73 -28.99 -7.52
C GLU A 189 12.55 -28.72 -9.02
N VAL A 190 12.94 -27.53 -9.51
CA VAL A 190 12.80 -27.12 -10.91
C VAL A 190 13.95 -27.65 -11.79
N ALA A 191 15.09 -28.04 -11.21
CA ALA A 191 16.31 -28.36 -11.95
C ALA A 191 16.88 -29.81 -11.83
N PRO A 192 16.09 -30.91 -11.87
CA PRO A 192 16.68 -32.24 -11.97
C PRO A 192 17.21 -32.60 -13.38
N ASP A 193 16.66 -32.02 -14.45
CA ASP A 193 16.91 -32.46 -15.85
C ASP A 193 17.84 -31.55 -16.69
N ALA A 194 18.43 -30.50 -16.11
CA ALA A 194 19.32 -29.58 -16.85
C ALA A 194 20.80 -30.06 -16.93
N ALA A 195 21.07 -31.30 -16.53
CA ALA A 195 22.44 -31.81 -16.35
C ALA A 195 22.85 -32.97 -17.27
N ASP A 196 22.03 -33.37 -18.25
CA ASP A 196 22.35 -34.44 -19.21
C ASP A 196 22.47 -33.96 -20.67
#